data_AF-A0A5Q0NZW3-F1
#
_entry.id   AF-A0A5Q0NZW3-F1
#
_cell.length_a   1.000
_cell.length_b   1.000
_cell.length_c   1.000
_cell.angle_alpha   90.00
_cell.angle_beta   90.00
_cell.angle_gamma   90.00
#
_symmetry.space_group_name_H-M   'P 1'
#
loop_
_entity.id
_entity.type
_entity.pdbx_description
1 polymer ?
#
loop_
_entity_poly.entity_id
_entity_poly.type
_entity_poly.pdbx_seq_one_letter_code
_entity_poly.pdbx_strand_id
1 'polypeptide(L)'
;MYVPTAAGPVVRLAWERVEAADWDSEAGVLRVTELGPWGQVRPVHALALEEPGRLLELVRERVTASIVFQVHVVVRGDRGLRVVARRAPSGARELTWLVHYDAGIDPDEPAVRRVADAALAQARAELEPG
;
A
#
# COMPACT_ATOMS: atom_id res chain seq x y z
N MET A 1 6.56 1.46 12.06
CA MET A 1 7.60 2.47 11.82
C MET A 1 7.19 3.77 12.49
N TYR A 2 8.13 4.62 12.89
CA TYR A 2 7.82 5.96 13.39
C TYR A 2 8.13 6.97 12.28
N VAL A 3 7.17 7.85 11.98
CA VAL A 3 7.27 8.83 10.90
C VAL A 3 6.96 10.23 11.42
N PRO A 4 7.66 11.27 10.96
CA PRO A 4 7.35 12.65 11.29
C PRO A 4 6.02 13.07 10.63
N THR A 5 5.29 13.96 11.30
CA THR A 5 4.16 14.68 10.71
C THR A 5 4.60 16.09 10.33
N ALA A 6 3.98 16.70 9.32
CA ALA A 6 4.46 17.95 8.71
C ALA A 6 4.66 19.14 9.68
N ALA A 7 4.02 19.12 10.85
CA ALA A 7 4.18 20.15 11.88
C ALA A 7 3.99 19.61 13.32
N GLY A 8 4.11 18.30 13.54
CA GLY A 8 3.61 17.66 14.76
C GLY A 8 4.49 16.52 15.30
N PRO A 9 3.99 15.79 16.31
CA PRO A 9 4.73 14.70 16.92
C PRO A 9 5.00 13.58 15.92
N VAL A 10 6.05 12.81 16.22
CA VAL A 10 6.33 11.56 15.53
C VAL A 10 5.20 10.57 15.82
N VAL A 11 4.62 9.99 14.78
CA VAL A 11 3.51 9.03 14.90
C VAL A 11 3.97 7.63 14.54
N ARG A 12 3.36 6.63 15.17
CA ARG A 12 3.57 5.22 14.81
C ARG A 12 2.70 4.87 13.60
N LEU A 13 3.34 4.65 12.46
CA LEU A 13 2.71 4.07 11.27
C LEU A 13 2.83 2.54 11.29
N ALA A 14 1.70 1.85 11.28
CA ALA A 14 1.65 0.39 11.20
C ALA A 14 2.13 -0.09 9.82
N TRP A 15 2.76 -1.26 9.74
CA TRP A 15 3.40 -1.73 8.49
C TRP A 15 2.37 -2.08 7.41
N GLU A 16 1.27 -2.68 7.83
CA GLU A 16 0.10 -2.98 7.01
C GLU A 16 -0.61 -1.72 6.50
N ARG A 17 -0.30 -0.54 7.06
CA ARG A 17 -0.77 0.77 6.59
C ARG A 17 0.20 1.49 5.67
N VAL A 18 1.37 0.91 5.38
CA VAL A 18 2.31 1.45 4.39
C VAL A 18 1.95 0.89 3.03
N GLU A 19 1.60 1.75 2.07
CA GLU A 19 1.40 1.34 0.68
C GLU A 19 2.75 1.04 0.01
N ALA A 20 3.62 2.05 0.02
CA ALA A 20 4.90 2.04 -0.66
C ALA A 20 5.95 2.76 0.18
N ALA A 21 7.20 2.39 -0.03
CA ALA A 21 8.35 3.04 0.58
C ALA A 21 9.45 3.14 -0.47
N ASP A 22 9.72 4.37 -0.92
CA ASP A 22 10.61 4.68 -2.04
C ASP A 22 11.81 5.48 -1.54
N TRP A 23 13.00 5.06 -1.91
CA TRP A 23 14.24 5.77 -1.57
C TRP A 23 14.70 6.67 -2.71
N ASP A 24 14.87 7.94 -2.40
CA ASP A 24 15.50 8.93 -3.27
C ASP A 24 16.96 9.10 -2.82
N SER A 25 17.88 8.48 -3.56
CA SER A 25 19.31 8.49 -3.24
C SER A 25 19.98 9.84 -3.48
N GLU A 26 19.44 10.66 -4.38
CA GLU A 26 19.99 11.99 -4.65
C GLU A 26 19.61 12.98 -3.54
N ALA A 27 18.35 12.92 -3.08
CA ALA A 27 17.87 13.76 -2.00
C ALA A 27 18.22 13.22 -0.60
N GLY A 28 18.61 11.94 -0.48
CA GLY A 28 18.79 11.30 0.82
C GLY A 28 17.48 11.13 1.59
N VAL A 29 16.37 10.90 0.88
CA VAL A 29 15.02 10.91 1.46
C VAL A 29 14.29 9.59 1.21
N LEU A 30 13.80 8.98 2.29
CA LEU A 30 12.83 7.88 2.24
C LEU A 30 11.42 8.47 2.22
N ARG A 31 10.65 8.20 1.16
CA ARG A 31 9.24 8.55 1.02
C ARG A 31 8.39 7.35 1.39
N VAL A 32 7.54 7.51 2.40
CA VAL A 32 6.62 6.48 2.86
C VAL A 32 5.20 6.95 2.57
N THR A 33 4.48 6.21 1.74
CA THR A 33 3.09 6.51 1.39
C THR A 33 2.17 5.67 2.25
N GLU A 34 1.23 6.32 2.95
CA GLU A 34 0.19 5.62 3.70
C GLU A 34 -0.90 5.06 2.79
N LEU A 35 -1.57 4.01 3.26
CA LEU A 35 -2.85 3.60 2.73
C LEU A 35 -3.86 4.74 2.83
N GLY A 36 -4.58 4.97 1.73
CA GLY A 36 -5.68 5.92 1.68
C GLY A 36 -6.70 5.55 0.60
N PRO A 37 -7.91 6.11 0.69
CA PRO A 37 -8.92 5.94 -0.36
C PRO A 37 -8.35 6.37 -1.71
N TRP A 38 -8.67 5.64 -2.76
CA TRP A 38 -8.26 6.02 -4.10
C TRP A 38 -8.86 7.38 -4.49
N GLY A 39 -8.12 8.16 -5.28
CA GLY A 39 -8.53 9.49 -5.76
C GLY A 39 -8.34 10.61 -4.74
N GLN A 40 -7.97 10.26 -3.51
CA GLN A 40 -7.57 11.21 -2.48
C GLN A 40 -6.05 11.33 -2.42
N VAL A 41 -5.57 12.52 -2.10
CA VAL A 41 -4.15 12.73 -1.78
C VAL A 41 -3.83 11.87 -0.57
N ARG A 42 -2.93 10.91 -0.76
CA ARG A 42 -2.47 10.03 0.32
C ARG A 42 -1.48 10.77 1.19
N PRO A 43 -1.48 10.55 2.52
CA PRO A 43 -0.39 11.01 3.36
C PRO A 43 0.94 10.42 2.87
N VAL A 44 1.92 11.30 2.67
CA VAL A 44 3.30 10.92 2.33
C VAL A 44 4.21 11.48 3.40
N HIS A 45 5.02 10.62 4.02
CA HIS A 45 6.04 11.00 4.98
C HIS A 45 7.40 11.00 4.30
N ALA A 46 8.11 12.11 4.39
CA ALA A 46 9.49 12.22 3.94
C ALA A 46 10.42 12.13 5.15
N LEU A 47 11.35 11.18 5.12
CA LEU A 47 12.38 11.02 6.15
C LEU A 47 13.75 11.26 5.51
N ALA A 48 14.42 12.35 5.90
CA ALA A 48 15.82 12.56 5.55
C ALA A 48 16.69 11.60 6.37
N LEU A 49 17.56 10.85 5.70
CA LEU A 49 18.42 9.84 6.32
C LEU A 49 19.87 10.13 5.95
N GLU A 50 20.70 10.47 6.93
CA GLU A 50 22.13 10.70 6.74
C GLU A 50 22.88 9.38 6.46
N GLU A 51 22.51 8.32 7.18
CA GLU A 51 23.05 6.97 7.01
C GLU A 51 21.92 5.96 6.80
N PRO A 52 21.41 5.80 5.56
CA PRO A 52 20.27 4.94 5.28
C PRO A 52 20.52 3.47 5.63
N GLY A 53 21.78 3.01 5.53
CA GLY A 53 22.27 1.72 6.05
C GLY A 53 21.30 0.55 5.90
N ARG A 54 21.18 -0.25 6.97
CA ARG A 54 20.24 -1.40 7.03
C ARG A 54 18.78 -0.99 7.21
N LEU A 55 18.48 0.31 7.38
CA LEU A 55 17.11 0.76 7.60
C LEU A 55 16.28 0.58 6.31
N LEU A 56 16.83 0.91 5.15
CA LEU A 56 16.12 0.73 3.88
C LEU A 56 15.82 -0.75 3.61
N GLU A 57 16.78 -1.62 3.90
CA GLU A 57 16.60 -3.08 3.81
C GLU A 57 15.48 -3.54 4.73
N LEU A 58 15.50 -3.14 6.00
CA LEU A 58 14.47 -3.48 6.97
C LEU A 58 13.08 -2.96 6.55
N VAL A 59 12.99 -1.72 6.05
CA VAL A 59 11.73 -1.15 5.56
C VAL A 59 11.18 -1.99 4.41
N ARG A 60 12.01 -2.29 3.41
CA ARG A 60 11.63 -3.13 2.27
C ARG A 60 11.17 -4.52 2.72
N GLU A 61 11.91 -5.16 3.60
CA GLU A 61 11.57 -6.46 4.17
C GLU A 61 10.23 -6.43 4.89
N ARG A 62 9.99 -5.43 5.76
CA ARG A 62 8.75 -5.35 6.54
C ARG A 62 7.53 -4.97 5.71
N VAL A 63 7.69 -4.08 4.73
CA VAL A 63 6.61 -3.75 3.79
C VAL A 63 6.26 -4.98 2.96
N THR A 64 7.26 -5.70 2.44
CA THR A 64 7.03 -6.93 1.65
C THR A 64 6.37 -8.02 2.50
N ALA A 65 6.86 -8.25 3.72
CA ALA A 65 6.31 -9.25 4.65
C ALA A 65 4.87 -8.93 5.10
N SER A 66 4.40 -7.69 4.91
CA SER A 66 3.01 -7.33 5.20
C SER A 66 2.03 -7.86 4.14
N ILE A 67 2.48 -8.15 2.91
CA ILE A 67 1.61 -8.55 1.81
C ILE A 67 1.27 -10.04 1.95
N VAL A 68 -0.01 -10.34 2.09
CA VAL A 68 -0.55 -11.71 2.16
C VAL A 68 -1.04 -12.18 0.81
N PHE A 69 -1.62 -11.28 0.03
CA PHE A 69 -2.22 -11.59 -1.26
C PHE A 69 -2.11 -10.39 -2.18
N GLN A 70 -1.88 -10.67 -3.46
CA GLN A 70 -1.89 -9.66 -4.50
C GLN A 70 -2.34 -10.28 -5.82
N VAL A 71 -3.32 -9.68 -6.47
CA VAL A 71 -3.74 -10.05 -7.82
C VAL A 71 -3.93 -8.81 -8.68
N HIS A 72 -3.53 -8.88 -9.94
CA HIS A 72 -3.82 -7.86 -10.95
C HIS A 72 -4.95 -8.35 -11.85
N VAL A 73 -5.96 -7.51 -12.03
CA VAL A 73 -7.14 -7.76 -12.85
C VAL A 73 -7.15 -6.74 -13.97
N VAL A 74 -6.96 -7.21 -15.19
CA VAL A 74 -6.95 -6.38 -16.40
C VAL A 74 -8.37 -5.88 -16.70
N VAL A 75 -8.49 -4.59 -17.02
CA VAL A 75 -9.75 -3.94 -17.40
C VAL A 75 -9.73 -3.52 -18.87
N ARG A 76 -8.63 -2.91 -19.35
CA ARG A 76 -8.48 -2.42 -20.73
C ARG A 76 -7.05 -2.56 -21.23
N GLY A 77 -6.86 -3.30 -22.32
CA GLY A 77 -5.53 -3.58 -22.84
C GLY A 77 -4.73 -4.41 -21.84
N ASP A 78 -3.65 -3.83 -21.31
CA ASP A 78 -2.82 -4.37 -20.24
C ASP A 78 -3.03 -3.65 -18.89
N ARG A 79 -3.87 -2.61 -18.85
CA ARG A 79 -4.15 -1.80 -17.67
C ARG A 79 -5.36 -2.32 -16.92
N GLY A 80 -5.33 -2.20 -15.60
CA GLY A 80 -6.44 -2.59 -14.76
C GLY A 80 -6.28 -2.15 -13.32
N LEU A 81 -6.53 -3.08 -12.40
CA LEU A 81 -6.45 -2.84 -10.96
C LEU A 81 -5.72 -3.96 -10.23
N ARG A 82 -5.10 -3.63 -9.10
CA ARG A 82 -4.49 -4.60 -8.19
C ARG A 82 -5.28 -4.64 -6.90
N VAL A 83 -5.72 -5.83 -6.50
CA VAL A 83 -6.25 -6.08 -5.17
C VAL A 83 -5.10 -6.59 -4.31
N VAL A 84 -4.89 -5.95 -3.17
CA VAL A 84 -3.81 -6.30 -2.22
C VAL A 84 -4.43 -6.54 -0.85
N ALA A 85 -4.10 -7.68 -0.24
CA ALA A 85 -4.39 -7.95 1.16
C ALA A 85 -3.09 -7.83 1.96
N ARG A 86 -3.13 -7.09 3.07
CA ARG A 86 -2.00 -6.91 3.97
C ARG A 86 -2.37 -7.34 5.38
N ARG A 87 -1.38 -7.84 6.11
CA ARG A 87 -1.50 -8.20 7.52
C ARG A 87 -0.32 -7.61 8.28
N ALA A 88 -0.55 -7.27 9.54
CA ALA A 88 0.54 -6.91 10.42
C ALA A 88 1.55 -8.08 10.47
N PRO A 89 2.87 -7.84 10.29
CA PRO A 89 3.88 -8.89 10.37
C PRO A 89 3.97 -9.51 11.78
N SER A 90 3.44 -8.83 12.79
CA SER A 90 3.19 -9.36 14.12
C SER A 90 1.97 -8.68 14.74
N GLY A 91 1.19 -9.42 15.56
CA GLY A 91 0.01 -8.88 16.21
C GLY A 91 -1.29 -9.25 15.51
N ALA A 92 -2.15 -8.26 15.23
CA ALA A 92 -3.51 -8.46 14.74
C ALA A 92 -3.56 -9.36 13.50
N ARG A 93 -4.49 -10.33 13.51
CA ARG A 93 -4.66 -11.29 12.41
C ARG A 93 -5.54 -10.76 11.27
N GLU A 94 -6.17 -9.61 11.47
CA GLU A 94 -7.07 -8.98 10.50
C GLU A 94 -6.34 -8.57 9.22
N LEU A 95 -7.01 -8.79 8.09
CA LEU A 95 -6.52 -8.37 6.78
C LEU A 95 -7.00 -6.96 6.48
N THR A 96 -6.05 -6.09 6.14
CA THR A 96 -6.33 -4.79 5.52
C THR A 96 -6.34 -4.96 4.02
N TRP A 97 -7.41 -4.48 3.37
CA TRP A 97 -7.62 -4.64 1.93
C TRP A 97 -7.51 -3.32 1.20
N LEU A 98 -7.00 -3.39 -0.02
CA LEU A 98 -6.70 -2.23 -0.84
C LEU A 98 -6.87 -2.55 -2.32
N VAL A 99 -7.33 -1.55 -3.08
CA VAL A 99 -7.42 -1.62 -4.53
C VAL A 99 -6.63 -0.45 -5.12
N HIS A 100 -5.69 -0.76 -5.99
CA HIS A 100 -4.95 0.21 -6.80
C HIS A 100 -5.40 0.13 -8.24
N TYR A 101 -5.50 1.27 -8.90
CA TYR A 101 -5.78 1.33 -10.33
C TYR A 101 -4.52 1.74 -11.07
N ASP A 102 -4.24 1.11 -12.20
CA ASP A 102 -3.15 1.55 -13.06
C ASP A 102 -3.49 2.94 -13.66
N ALA A 103 -2.46 3.71 -14.03
CA ALA A 103 -2.65 5.03 -14.60
C ALA A 103 -3.57 4.99 -15.84
N GLY A 104 -4.57 5.89 -15.88
CA GLY A 104 -5.57 5.95 -16.96
C GLY A 104 -6.76 5.00 -16.77
N ILE A 105 -6.85 4.28 -15.66
CA ILE A 105 -8.08 3.61 -15.23
C ILE A 105 -8.83 4.54 -14.26
N ASP A 106 -10.02 4.99 -14.68
CA ASP A 106 -10.89 5.84 -13.86
C ASP A 106 -11.78 4.98 -12.95
N PRO A 107 -11.65 5.05 -11.63
CA PRO A 107 -12.48 4.30 -10.69
C PRO A 107 -13.86 4.89 -10.45
N ASP A 108 -14.15 6.10 -10.94
CA ASP A 108 -15.50 6.64 -10.89
C ASP A 108 -16.38 6.07 -12.00
N GLU A 109 -15.78 5.44 -13.01
CA GLU A 109 -16.51 4.72 -14.05
C GLU A 109 -17.24 3.49 -13.48
N PRO A 110 -18.57 3.35 -13.69
CA PRO A 110 -19.34 2.22 -13.15
C PRO A 110 -18.88 0.84 -13.60
N ALA A 111 -18.27 0.72 -14.78
CA ALA A 111 -17.71 -0.53 -15.25
C ALA A 111 -16.47 -0.94 -14.43
N VAL A 112 -15.60 0.01 -14.10
CA VAL A 112 -14.38 -0.21 -13.32
C VAL A 112 -14.72 -0.59 -11.88
N ARG A 113 -15.68 0.12 -11.27
CA ARG A 113 -16.17 -0.20 -9.91
C ARG A 113 -16.67 -1.63 -9.80
N ARG A 114 -17.47 -2.10 -10.76
CA ARG A 114 -17.97 -3.47 -10.78
C ARG A 114 -16.85 -4.51 -10.86
N VAL A 115 -15.80 -4.26 -11.63
CA VAL A 115 -14.64 -5.15 -11.69
C VAL A 115 -13.87 -5.14 -10.37
N ALA A 116 -13.68 -3.97 -9.77
CA ALA A 116 -13.01 -3.83 -8.48
C ALA A 116 -13.76 -4.57 -7.36
N ASP A 117 -15.07 -4.40 -7.27
CA ASP A 117 -15.93 -5.03 -6.27
C ASP A 117 -15.91 -6.56 -6.42
N ALA A 118 -16.02 -7.06 -7.65
CA ALA A 118 -15.97 -8.50 -7.93
C ALA A 118 -14.59 -9.10 -7.61
N ALA A 119 -13.51 -8.43 -8.01
CA ALA A 119 -12.15 -8.86 -7.73
C ALA A 119 -11.86 -8.89 -6.22
N LEU A 120 -12.33 -7.88 -5.48
CA LEU A 120 -12.18 -7.82 -4.03
C LEU A 120 -12.98 -8.93 -3.34
N ALA A 121 -14.23 -9.16 -3.77
CA ALA A 121 -15.06 -10.23 -3.22
C ALA A 121 -14.45 -11.61 -3.46
N GLN A 122 -13.93 -11.86 -4.67
CA GLN A 122 -13.25 -13.11 -5.01
C GLN A 122 -11.99 -13.31 -4.16
N ALA A 123 -11.15 -12.28 -4.04
CA ALA A 123 -9.92 -12.36 -3.25
C ALA A 123 -10.20 -12.64 -1.76
N ARG A 124 -11.28 -12.06 -1.20
CA ARG A 124 -11.71 -12.36 0.17
C ARG A 124 -12.14 -13.81 0.33
N ALA A 125 -12.94 -14.33 -0.60
CA ALA A 125 -13.38 -15.72 -0.57
C ALA A 125 -12.21 -16.72 -0.66
N GLU A 126 -11.12 -16.35 -1.35
CA GLU A 126 -9.91 -17.19 -1.44
C GLU A 126 -9.12 -17.25 -0.13
N LEU A 127 -9.08 -16.15 0.63
CA LEU A 127 -8.33 -16.08 1.90
C LEU A 127 -9.14 -16.44 3.14
N GLU A 128 -10.47 -16.50 3.02
CA GLU A 128 -11.39 -17.00 4.04
C GLU A 128 -11.97 -18.36 3.60
N PRO A 129 -11.17 -19.44 3.52
CA PRO A 129 -11.76 -20.76 3.40
C PRO A 129 -12.54 -21.03 4.70
N GLY A 130 -13.83 -21.35 4.55
CA GLY A 130 -14.77 -21.57 5.65
C GLY A 130 -14.32 -22.55 6.72
#